data_AF-A0A6V7U5R3-F1
#
_entry.id   AF-A0A6V7U5R3-F1
#
_cell.length_a   1.000
_cell.length_b   1.000
_cell.length_c   1.000
_cell.angle_alpha   90.00
_cell.angle_beta   90.00
_cell.angle_gamma   90.00
#
_symmetry.space_group_name_H-M   'P 1'
#
loop_
_entity.id
_entity.type
_entity.pdbx_description
1 polymer ?
#
loop_
_entity_poly.entity_id
_entity_poly.type
_entity_poly.pdbx_seq_one_letter_code
_entity_poly.pdbx_strand_id
1 'polypeptide(L)'
;MKIFSNNKYPLNKIEINFYFFIWILHSLIAFVISIFVSSNPKKIGNWLNHWLEPSNYISNYFIDNSDVEWKLYKIAFNLILTTYALNSSN
;
A
#
# COMPACT_ATOMS: atom_id res chain seq x y z
N MET A 1 -17.26 23.48 17.95
CA MET A 1 -16.81 22.12 18.33
C MET A 1 -15.77 22.26 19.45
N LYS A 2 -16.18 22.05 20.71
CA LYS A 2 -15.29 22.14 21.88
C LYS A 2 -14.59 20.79 22.04
N ILE A 3 -13.29 20.74 21.78
CA ILE A 3 -12.49 19.55 22.04
C ILE A 3 -12.25 19.53 23.55
N PHE A 4 -12.97 18.67 24.27
CA PHE A 4 -12.71 18.42 25.69
C PHE A 4 -11.40 17.64 25.83
N SER A 5 -10.30 18.36 26.02
CA SER A 5 -9.03 17.81 26.45
C SER A 5 -9.05 17.74 27.98
N ASN A 6 -9.31 16.57 28.52
CA ASN A 6 -9.26 16.28 29.95
C ASN A 6 -7.80 16.00 30.39
N ASN A 7 -6.86 16.86 29.96
CA ASN A 7 -5.44 16.69 30.27
C ASN A 7 -5.09 17.45 31.55
N LYS A 8 -4.63 16.73 32.58
CA LYS A 8 -4.13 17.28 33.85
C LYS A 8 -3.01 18.33 33.69
N TYR A 9 -2.40 18.42 32.50
CA TYR A 9 -1.39 19.42 32.15
C TYR A 9 -1.66 19.92 30.72
N PRO A 10 -2.04 21.18 30.51
CA PRO A 10 -2.19 21.72 29.16
C PRO A 10 -0.80 21.82 28.51
N LEU A 11 -0.60 21.08 27.43
CA LEU A 11 0.61 21.17 26.61
C LEU A 11 0.76 22.58 26.04
N ASN A 12 1.95 23.15 26.13
CA ASN A 12 2.24 24.45 25.54
C ASN A 12 2.21 24.33 24.00
N LYS A 13 1.88 25.42 23.30
CA LYS A 13 1.85 25.47 21.83
C LYS A 13 3.16 25.00 21.19
N ILE A 14 4.30 25.27 21.85
CA ILE A 14 5.63 24.84 21.41
C ILE A 14 5.75 23.31 21.45
N GLU A 15 5.28 22.68 22.52
CA GLU A 15 5.33 21.22 22.67
C GLU A 15 4.44 20.53 21.63
N ILE A 16 3.24 21.08 21.38
CA ILE A 16 2.32 20.58 20.35
C ILE A 16 2.99 20.65 18.97
N ASN A 17 3.61 21.79 18.63
CA ASN A 17 4.30 21.96 17.35
C ASN A 17 5.49 21.00 17.22
N PHE A 18 6.23 20.77 18.30
CA PHE A 18 7.35 19.83 18.32
C PHE A 18 6.88 18.39 18.08
N TYR A 19 5.78 17.96 18.71
CA TYR A 19 5.17 16.65 18.43
C TYR A 19 4.72 16.52 16.99
N PHE A 20 4.08 17.56 16.43
CA PHE A 20 3.69 17.57 15.03
C PHE A 20 4.91 17.47 14.09
N PHE A 21 5.99 18.19 14.41
CA PHE A 21 7.23 18.13 13.66
C PHE A 21 7.85 16.72 13.68
N ILE A 22 7.94 16.09 14.85
CA ILE A 22 8.40 14.70 14.98
C ILE A 22 7.52 13.77 14.16
N TRP A 23 6.20 13.93 14.23
CA TRP A 23 5.26 13.10 13.50
C TRP A 23 5.43 13.21 11.97
N ILE A 24 5.61 14.43 11.46
CA ILE A 24 5.90 14.69 10.05
C ILE A 24 7.23 14.03 9.66
N LEU A 25 8.28 14.24 10.45
CA LEU A 25 9.61 13.72 10.17
C LEU A 25 9.63 12.18 10.19
N HIS A 26 8.95 11.56 11.16
CA HIS A 26 8.78 10.11 11.23
C HIS A 26 8.05 9.57 10.01
N SER A 27 6.95 10.23 9.60
CA SER A 27 6.17 9.83 8.42
C SER A 27 6.99 9.93 7.14
N LEU A 28 7.79 10.99 6.99
CA LEU A 28 8.71 11.15 5.85
C LEU A 28 9.79 10.07 5.82
N ILE A 29 10.41 9.76 6.95
CA ILE A 29 11.43 8.70 7.04
C ILE A 29 10.82 7.35 6.69
N ALA A 30 9.66 7.01 7.26
CA ALA A 30 8.95 5.77 6.96
C ALA A 30 8.61 5.66 5.46
N PHE A 31 8.18 6.77 4.84
CA PHE A 31 7.90 6.82 3.41
C PHE A 31 9.15 6.59 2.56
N VAL A 32 10.28 7.24 2.89
CA VAL A 32 11.56 7.02 2.19
C VAL A 32 12.02 5.57 2.31
N ILE A 33 11.93 4.99 3.51
CA ILE A 33 12.24 3.57 3.74
C ILE A 33 11.33 2.70 2.87
N SER A 34 10.03 2.97 2.83
CA SER A 34 9.08 2.24 1.98
C SER A 34 9.44 2.30 0.49
N ILE A 35 9.83 3.47 -0.03
CA ILE A 35 10.28 3.61 -1.42
C ILE A 35 11.53 2.76 -1.67
N PHE A 36 12.50 2.83 -0.76
CA PHE A 36 13.75 2.10 -0.91
C PHE A 36 13.54 0.58 -0.87
N VAL A 37 12.68 0.12 0.04
CA VAL A 37 12.24 -1.28 0.16
C VAL A 37 11.53 -1.73 -1.12
N SER A 38 10.61 -0.93 -1.62
CA SER A 38 9.86 -1.21 -2.86
C SER A 38 10.75 -1.23 -4.11
N SER A 39 11.80 -0.41 -4.15
CA SER A 39 12.66 -0.27 -5.33
C SER A 39 13.73 -1.37 -5.44
N ASN A 40 14.08 -2.03 -4.33
CA ASN A 40 15.09 -3.09 -4.30
C ASN A 40 14.65 -4.30 -3.45
N PRO A 41 13.59 -5.01 -3.85
CA PRO A 41 13.06 -6.15 -3.08
C PRO A 41 14.10 -7.27 -2.90
N LYS A 42 15.04 -7.41 -3.86
CA LYS A 42 16.15 -8.37 -3.78
C LYS A 42 17.11 -8.13 -2.61
N LYS A 43 17.19 -6.91 -2.06
CA LYS A 43 18.11 -6.57 -0.95
C LYS A 43 17.48 -6.71 0.43
N ILE A 44 16.14 -6.66 0.53
CA ILE A 44 15.46 -6.66 1.84
C ILE A 44 15.35 -8.07 2.45
N GLY A 45 15.63 -9.11 1.66
CA GLY A 45 15.75 -10.49 2.14
C GLY A 45 14.85 -11.42 1.36
N ASN A 46 15.31 -12.66 1.15
CA ASN A 46 14.64 -13.66 0.32
C ASN A 46 13.18 -13.93 0.69
N TRP A 47 12.75 -13.59 1.90
CA TRP A 47 11.36 -13.75 2.36
C TRP A 47 10.38 -12.89 1.56
N LEU A 48 10.73 -11.65 1.20
CA LEU A 48 9.85 -10.79 0.40
C LEU A 48 9.69 -11.26 -1.05
N ASN A 49 10.68 -11.98 -1.59
CA ASN A 49 10.57 -12.62 -2.91
C ASN A 49 9.50 -13.72 -2.93
N HIS A 50 9.09 -14.26 -1.78
CA HIS A 50 7.99 -15.22 -1.72
C HIS A 50 6.62 -14.56 -1.95
N TRP A 51 6.48 -13.31 -1.53
CA TRP A 51 5.22 -12.56 -1.58
C TRP A 51 5.14 -11.61 -2.77
N LEU A 52 6.25 -11.35 -3.46
CA LEU A 52 6.32 -10.45 -4.59
C LEU A 52 6.49 -11.22 -5.90
N GLU A 53 5.49 -11.15 -6.77
CA GLU A 53 5.58 -11.64 -8.14
C GLU A 53 5.91 -10.48 -9.10
N PRO A 54 6.62 -10.73 -10.21
CA PRO A 54 6.83 -9.70 -11.22
C PRO A 54 5.48 -9.19 -11.76
N SER A 55 5.37 -7.88 -11.93
CA SER A 55 4.17 -7.23 -12.43
C SER A 55 3.93 -7.56 -13.89
N ASN A 56 2.72 -8.04 -14.21
CA ASN A 56 2.26 -8.23 -15.58
C ASN A 56 1.75 -6.91 -16.21
N TYR A 57 1.70 -5.80 -15.46
CA TYR A 57 1.23 -4.50 -15.96
C TYR A 57 2.39 -3.59 -16.41
N ILE A 58 3.50 -3.57 -15.66
CA ILE A 58 4.62 -2.66 -15.88
C ILE A 58 5.91 -3.44 -15.69
N SER A 59 6.80 -3.36 -16.68
CA SER A 59 8.10 -4.02 -16.63
C SER A 59 8.96 -3.48 -15.47
N ASN A 60 9.71 -4.37 -14.81
CA ASN A 60 10.56 -4.10 -13.65
C ASN A 60 9.85 -3.70 -12.35
N TYR A 61 8.52 -3.77 -12.30
CA TYR A 61 7.75 -3.63 -11.06
C TYR A 61 7.34 -5.00 -10.51
N PHE A 62 6.99 -5.03 -9.23
CA PHE A 62 6.49 -6.22 -8.54
C PHE A 62 5.08 -5.95 -8.03
N ILE A 63 4.27 -6.99 -7.99
CA ILE A 63 2.92 -7.00 -7.42
C ILE A 63 2.96 -7.84 -6.15
N ASP A 64 2.24 -7.37 -5.14
CA ASP A 64 1.96 -8.15 -3.94
C ASP A 64 1.03 -9.32 -4.27
N ASN A 65 1.47 -10.53 -3.95
CA ASN A 65 0.75 -11.78 -4.16
C ASN A 65 -0.16 -12.13 -2.98
N SER A 66 -0.26 -11.26 -1.96
CA SER A 66 -1.18 -11.42 -0.84
C SER A 66 -2.66 -11.40 -1.28
N ASP A 67 -2.97 -10.74 -2.39
CA ASP A 67 -4.33 -10.65 -2.95
C ASP A 67 -4.58 -11.74 -4.00
N VAL A 68 -4.87 -12.95 -3.52
CA VAL A 68 -5.19 -14.11 -4.35
C VAL A 68 -6.53 -13.94 -5.07
N GLU A 69 -7.48 -13.22 -4.47
CA GLU A 69 -8.81 -12.97 -5.04
C GLU A 69 -8.68 -12.19 -6.36
N TRP A 70 -7.85 -11.15 -6.39
CA TRP A 70 -7.59 -10.38 -7.60
C TRP A 70 -6.95 -11.21 -8.72
N LYS A 71 -6.08 -12.16 -8.36
CA LYS A 71 -5.45 -13.07 -9.33
C LYS A 71 -6.47 -14.02 -9.96
N LEU A 72 -7.34 -14.61 -9.15
CA LEU A 72 -8.42 -15.48 -9.62
C LEU A 72 -9.46 -14.71 -10.46
N TYR A 73 -9.83 -13.51 -10.02
CA TYR A 73 -10.73 -12.63 -10.77
C TYR A 73 -10.21 -12.35 -12.18
N LYS A 74 -8.91 -12.04 -12.34
CA LYS A 74 -8.32 -11.80 -13.67
C LYS A 74 -8.41 -12.99 -14.61
N ILE A 75 -8.20 -14.20 -14.09
CA ILE A 75 -8.32 -15.43 -14.88
C ILE A 75 -9.77 -15.62 -15.31
N ALA A 76 -10.72 -15.43 -14.38
CA ALA A 76 -12.14 -15.57 -14.65
C ALA A 76 -12.70 -14.45 -15.55
N PHE A 77 -12.15 -13.24 -15.48
CA PHE A 77 -12.67 -12.06 -16.20
C PHE A 77 -12.69 -12.28 -17.71
N ASN A 78 -11.63 -12.84 -18.30
CA ASN A 78 -11.60 -13.14 -19.72
C ASN A 78 -12.69 -14.14 -20.13
N LEU A 79 -12.95 -15.15 -19.30
CA LEU A 79 -14.01 -16.13 -19.52
C LEU A 79 -15.40 -15.49 -19.40
N ILE A 80 -15.61 -14.64 -18.38
CA ILE A 80 -16.86 -13.91 -18.17
C ILE A 80 -17.12 -12.95 -19.34
N LEU A 81 -16.10 -12.24 -19.81
CA LEU A 81 -16.22 -11.29 -20.91
C LEU A 81 -16.55 -12.00 -22.24
N THR A 82 -15.87 -13.11 -22.52
CA THR A 82 -16.11 -13.92 -23.73
C THR A 82 -17.50 -14.56 -23.71
N THR A 83 -17.91 -15.14 -22.57
CA THR A 83 -19.27 -15.70 -22.41
C THR A 83 -20.35 -14.62 -22.51
N TYR A 84 -20.12 -13.43 -21.95
CA TYR A 84 -21.03 -12.29 -22.10
C TYR A 84 -21.13 -11.87 -23.58
N ALA A 85 -20.02 -11.69 -24.28
CA ALA A 85 -20.01 -11.28 -25.68
C ALA A 85 -20.75 -12.29 -26.59
N LEU A 86 -20.53 -13.59 -26.38
CA LEU A 86 -21.17 -14.65 -27.16
C LEU A 86 -22.68 -14.77 -26.91
N ASN A 87 -23.13 -14.51 -25.67
CA ASN A 87 -24.55 -14.57 -25.33
C ASN A 87 -25.28 -13.24 -25.50
N SER A 88 -24.55 -12.13 -25.64
CA SER A 88 -25.11 -10.80 -25.91
C SER A 88 -25.53 -10.61 -27.37
N SER A 89 -24.92 -11.38 -28.28
CA SER A 89 -25.25 -11.36 -29.72
C SER A 89 -26.39 -12.30 -30.14
N ASN A 90 -26.98 -13.04 -29.19
CA ASN A 90 -28.20 -13.84 -29.37
C ASN A 90 -29.40 -13.12 -28.79
#